data_AF-A0A1F6CT26-F1
#
_entry.id   AF-A0A1F6CT26-F1
#
_cell.length_a   1.000
_cell.length_b   1.000
_cell.length_c   1.000
_cell.angle_alpha   90.00
_cell.angle_beta   90.00
_cell.angle_gamma   90.00
#
_symmetry.space_group_name_H-M   'P 1'
#
loop_
_entity.id
_entity.type
_entity.pdbx_description
1 polymer ?
#
loop_
_entity_poly.entity_id
_entity_poly.type
_entity_poly.pdbx_seq_one_letter_code
_entity_poly.pdbx_strand_id
1 'polypeptide(L)'
;MRQYLCILTLVLALFSGCAQQQAPPQAGVDRGSIQVYFSPKGGATEAVVRELNGARRAVRVQAYSFTSQPIAKALLEAKKRGVDVEIVVDKSQRNERYTEADFTANQGIPTFVDDGHAIAHNKIILIDGETILTGSFNFTKAAEERNAENLLVIKGFPDMVRHYEQNYALHRAHSEAYRGRAEQAMTDEEEEPVSGRGRQSGRRR
;
A
#
# COMPACT_ATOMS: atom_id res chain seq x y z
N MET A 1 49.52 -86.23 15.69
CA MET A 1 48.08 -86.21 16.03
C MET A 1 47.81 -85.10 17.03
N ARG A 2 47.16 -84.00 16.60
CA ARG A 2 46.18 -83.15 17.32
C ARG A 2 46.07 -81.81 16.59
N GLN A 3 45.04 -81.70 15.76
CA GLN A 3 44.54 -80.43 15.22
C GLN A 3 43.74 -79.73 16.33
N TYR A 4 44.03 -78.46 16.60
CA TYR A 4 43.15 -77.60 17.39
C TYR A 4 42.26 -76.82 16.42
N LEU A 5 40.97 -77.13 16.47
CA LEU A 5 39.89 -76.52 15.71
C LEU A 5 39.46 -75.23 16.44
N CYS A 6 39.86 -74.08 15.93
CA CYS A 6 39.31 -72.78 16.35
C CYS A 6 37.92 -72.61 15.73
N ILE A 7 36.87 -72.81 16.53
CA ILE A 7 35.49 -72.49 16.12
C ILE A 7 35.26 -71.00 16.37
N LEU A 8 35.26 -70.23 15.29
CA LEU A 8 34.86 -68.82 15.26
C LEU A 8 33.33 -68.76 15.16
N THR A 9 32.64 -68.42 16.26
CA THR A 9 31.19 -68.19 16.25
C THR A 9 30.88 -66.81 15.67
N LEU A 10 30.38 -66.79 14.43
CA LEU A 10 29.88 -65.59 13.77
C LEU A 10 28.45 -65.30 14.28
N VAL A 11 28.28 -64.27 15.11
CA VAL A 11 26.94 -63.75 15.48
C VAL A 11 26.48 -62.80 14.38
N LEU A 12 25.63 -63.29 13.48
CA LEU A 12 24.93 -62.48 12.48
C LEU A 12 23.76 -61.76 13.16
N ALA A 13 23.96 -60.50 13.56
CA ALA A 13 22.89 -59.60 13.95
C ALA A 13 22.14 -59.12 12.71
N LEU A 14 20.95 -59.67 12.47
CA LEU A 14 20.02 -59.18 11.46
C LEU A 14 19.38 -57.88 11.96
N PHE A 15 20.01 -56.74 11.65
CA PHE A 15 19.35 -55.44 11.75
C PHE A 15 18.29 -55.36 10.64
N SER A 16 17.03 -55.65 11.01
CA SER A 16 15.89 -55.28 10.18
C SER A 16 15.84 -53.75 10.11
N GLY A 17 16.35 -53.20 9.02
CA GLY A 17 16.17 -51.80 8.68
C GLY A 17 14.69 -51.53 8.43
N CYS A 18 13.97 -51.07 9.45
CA CYS A 18 12.74 -50.32 9.22
C CYS A 18 13.15 -49.06 8.45
N ALA A 19 13.02 -49.10 7.12
CA ALA A 19 13.04 -47.91 6.31
C ALA A 19 11.90 -47.01 6.81
N GLN A 20 12.26 -45.98 7.58
CA GLN A 20 11.34 -44.95 7.99
C GLN A 20 10.92 -44.25 6.71
N GLN A 21 9.70 -44.55 6.25
CA GLN A 21 9.10 -43.88 5.11
C GLN A 21 8.89 -42.42 5.54
N GLN A 22 9.86 -41.57 5.22
CA GLN A 22 9.70 -40.13 5.36
C GLN A 22 8.58 -39.74 4.40
N ALA A 23 7.44 -39.33 4.98
CA ALA A 23 6.39 -38.69 4.22
C ALA A 23 7.03 -37.55 3.39
N PRO A 24 6.62 -37.36 2.12
CA PRO A 24 7.14 -36.24 1.34
C PRO A 24 6.94 -34.95 2.14
N PRO A 25 7.89 -34.00 2.08
CA PRO A 25 7.70 -32.71 2.74
C PRO A 25 6.37 -32.16 2.25
N GLN A 26 5.41 -32.05 3.17
CA GLN A 26 4.16 -31.38 2.89
C GLN A 26 4.56 -29.94 2.63
N ALA A 27 4.57 -29.54 1.35
CA ALA A 27 4.65 -28.14 0.99
C ALA A 27 3.57 -27.45 1.81
N GLY A 28 3.99 -26.61 2.76
CA GLY A 28 3.06 -25.89 3.60
C GLY A 28 2.12 -25.15 2.66
N VAL A 29 0.84 -25.49 2.70
CA VAL A 29 -0.18 -24.63 2.11
C VAL A 29 -0.05 -23.34 2.91
N ASP A 30 0.58 -22.32 2.35
CA ASP A 30 0.65 -21.00 2.94
C ASP A 30 -0.79 -20.55 3.17
N ARG A 31 -1.28 -20.75 4.40
CA ARG A 31 -2.59 -20.28 4.79
C ARG A 31 -2.46 -18.77 4.83
N GLY A 32 -3.13 -18.10 3.89
CA GLY A 32 -3.23 -16.65 3.90
C GLY A 32 -3.59 -16.14 5.30
N SER A 33 -3.02 -15.01 5.68
CA SER A 33 -3.20 -14.43 7.01
C SER A 33 -4.04 -13.17 6.93
N ILE A 34 -4.87 -12.96 7.95
CA ILE A 34 -5.65 -11.73 8.14
C ILE A 34 -5.40 -11.26 9.56
N GLN A 35 -4.86 -10.06 9.70
CA GLN A 35 -4.73 -9.37 10.98
C GLN A 35 -5.71 -8.20 11.01
N VAL A 36 -6.26 -7.91 12.18
CA VAL A 36 -7.19 -6.81 12.39
C VAL A 36 -6.67 -5.87 13.47
N TYR A 37 -6.83 -4.57 13.22
CA TYR A 37 -6.57 -3.49 14.16
C TYR A 37 -7.85 -2.67 14.31
N PHE A 38 -8.15 -2.26 15.53
CA PHE A 38 -9.30 -1.40 15.82
C PHE A 38 -8.82 -0.06 16.36
N SER A 39 -9.51 1.01 16.02
CA SER A 39 -9.28 2.33 16.58
C SER A 39 -10.45 2.71 17.50
N PRO A 40 -10.23 3.57 18.51
CA PRO A 40 -9.03 4.38 18.72
C PRO A 40 -7.86 3.62 19.38
N LYS A 41 -6.63 4.04 19.08
CA LYS A 41 -5.36 3.65 19.74
C LYS A 41 -5.02 2.14 19.72
N GLY A 42 -5.59 1.37 18.79
CA GLY A 42 -5.25 -0.05 18.64
C GLY A 42 -4.18 -0.32 17.59
N GLY A 43 -3.48 0.71 17.10
CA GLY A 43 -2.24 0.54 16.35
C GLY A 43 -2.43 0.39 14.84
N ALA A 44 -3.54 0.91 14.28
CA ALA A 44 -3.83 0.77 12.86
C ALA A 44 -2.83 1.58 12.02
N THR A 45 -2.50 2.82 12.42
CA THR A 45 -1.47 3.64 11.77
C THR A 45 -0.11 2.96 11.77
N GLU A 46 0.29 2.40 12.91
CA GLU A 46 1.54 1.66 13.08
C GLU A 46 1.59 0.41 12.20
N ALA A 47 0.44 -0.26 12.04
CA ALA A 47 0.31 -1.38 11.11
C ALA A 47 0.50 -0.94 9.67
N VAL A 48 -0.15 0.14 9.23
CA VAL A 48 0.05 0.70 7.88
C VAL A 48 1.53 1.03 7.65
N VAL A 49 2.16 1.76 8.57
CA VAL A 49 3.57 2.18 8.45
C VAL A 49 4.51 0.99 8.39
N ARG A 50 4.28 -0.05 9.20
CA ARG A 50 5.10 -1.27 9.19
C ARG A 50 5.03 -1.98 7.84
N GLU A 51 3.84 -2.13 7.26
CA GLU A 51 3.66 -2.78 5.97
C GLU A 51 4.31 -1.95 4.84
N LEU A 52 4.15 -0.63 4.86
CA LEU A 52 4.81 0.28 3.91
C LEU A 52 6.35 0.24 4.01
N ASN A 53 6.91 0.07 5.20
CA ASN A 53 8.35 -0.14 5.39
C ASN A 53 8.82 -1.50 4.85
N GLY A 54 7.92 -2.48 4.81
CA GLY A 54 8.13 -3.81 4.23
C GLY A 54 8.09 -3.84 2.69
N ALA A 55 7.49 -2.85 2.04
CA ALA A 55 7.33 -2.82 0.58
C ALA A 55 8.68 -2.84 -0.17
N ARG A 56 8.72 -3.54 -1.31
CA ARG A 56 9.92 -3.77 -2.13
C ARG A 56 9.77 -3.40 -3.61
N ARG A 57 8.58 -3.50 -4.18
CA ARG A 57 8.34 -3.38 -5.63
C ARG A 57 7.36 -2.26 -5.93
N ALA A 58 6.16 -2.34 -5.38
CA ALA A 58 5.08 -1.42 -5.71
C ALA A 58 4.14 -1.16 -4.54
N VAL A 59 3.65 0.08 -4.43
CA VAL A 59 2.55 0.47 -3.54
C VAL A 59 1.51 1.21 -4.35
N ARG A 60 0.23 0.83 -4.20
CA ARG A 60 -0.92 1.52 -4.79
C ARG A 60 -1.89 1.91 -3.68
N VAL A 61 -2.21 3.20 -3.59
CA VAL A 61 -3.06 3.77 -2.53
C VAL A 61 -4.35 4.29 -3.14
N GLN A 62 -5.50 3.93 -2.56
CA GLN A 62 -6.76 4.66 -2.74
C GLN A 62 -7.17 5.25 -1.39
N ALA A 63 -7.35 6.57 -1.32
CA ALA A 63 -7.65 7.26 -0.07
C ALA A 63 -8.79 8.26 -0.22
N TYR A 64 -9.87 8.06 0.53
CA TYR A 64 -10.93 9.05 0.66
C TYR A 64 -10.44 10.31 1.38
N SER A 65 -10.03 10.19 2.64
CA SER A 65 -9.42 11.28 3.41
C SER A 65 -7.98 10.92 3.73
N PHE A 66 -7.06 11.82 3.40
CA PHE A 66 -5.63 11.58 3.55
C PHE A 66 -4.95 12.74 4.27
N THR A 67 -4.81 12.61 5.59
CA THR A 67 -4.24 13.65 6.48
C THR A 67 -3.22 13.08 7.49
N SER A 68 -2.87 11.80 7.37
CA SER A 68 -1.94 11.12 8.28
C SER A 68 -0.49 11.32 7.85
N GLN A 69 0.20 12.22 8.54
CA GLN A 69 1.65 12.46 8.36
C GLN A 69 2.52 11.19 8.48
N PRO A 70 2.30 10.27 9.46
CA PRO A 70 3.08 9.04 9.54
C PRO A 70 2.95 8.17 8.28
N ILE A 71 1.75 8.05 7.72
CA ILE A 71 1.49 7.27 6.52
C ILE A 71 2.13 7.96 5.30
N ALA A 72 1.95 9.27 5.15
CA ALA A 72 2.55 10.04 4.06
C ALA A 72 4.08 9.96 4.05
N LYS A 73 4.70 10.06 5.24
CA LYS A 73 6.15 9.89 5.39
C LYS A 73 6.58 8.47 5.01
N ALA A 74 5.86 7.43 5.44
CA ALA A 74 6.19 6.05 5.09
C ALA A 74 6.12 5.79 3.57
N LEU A 75 5.15 6.40 2.88
CA LEU A 75 5.05 6.35 1.41
C LEU A 75 6.25 7.04 0.74
N LEU A 76 6.66 8.22 1.22
CA LEU A 76 7.85 8.91 0.73
C LEU A 76 9.12 8.08 0.95
N GLU A 77 9.28 7.47 2.13
CA GLU A 77 10.43 6.61 2.40
C GLU A 77 10.41 5.35 1.53
N ALA A 78 9.23 4.78 1.20
CA ALA A 78 9.13 3.70 0.22
C ALA A 78 9.59 4.16 -1.18
N LYS A 79 9.13 5.32 -1.64
CA LYS A 79 9.56 5.91 -2.91
C LYS A 79 11.07 6.13 -2.96
N LYS A 80 11.68 6.65 -1.89
CA LYS A 80 13.14 6.84 -1.77
C LYS A 80 13.92 5.53 -1.84
N ARG A 81 13.34 4.41 -1.37
CA ARG A 81 13.93 3.07 -1.54
C ARG A 81 13.81 2.52 -2.97
N GLY A 82 13.19 3.25 -3.89
CA GLY A 82 12.97 2.83 -5.26
C GLY A 82 11.67 2.04 -5.49
N VAL A 83 10.81 1.95 -4.47
CA VAL A 83 9.47 1.35 -4.63
C VAL A 83 8.63 2.22 -5.54
N ASP A 84 7.90 1.62 -6.47
CA ASP A 84 6.98 2.33 -7.34
C ASP A 84 5.68 2.65 -6.58
N VAL A 85 5.48 3.92 -6.23
CA VAL A 85 4.35 4.38 -5.41
C VAL A 85 3.42 5.24 -6.24
N GLU A 86 2.12 4.91 -6.28
CA GLU A 86 1.07 5.75 -6.87
C GLU A 86 -0.11 5.91 -5.91
N ILE A 87 -0.72 7.09 -5.90
CA ILE A 87 -1.82 7.45 -4.99
C ILE A 87 -3.01 7.97 -5.80
N VAL A 88 -4.21 7.43 -5.55
CA VAL A 88 -5.49 7.97 -6.02
C VAL A 88 -6.27 8.47 -4.82
N VAL A 89 -6.75 9.71 -4.86
CA VAL A 89 -7.54 10.31 -3.80
C VAL A 89 -8.91 10.77 -4.29
N ASP A 90 -9.86 10.91 -3.37
CA ASP A 90 -11.16 11.52 -3.68
C ASP A 90 -11.05 13.01 -4.02
N LYS A 91 -11.94 13.50 -4.89
CA LYS A 91 -12.01 14.92 -5.29
C LYS A 91 -12.13 15.93 -4.15
N SER A 92 -12.66 15.53 -2.99
CA SER A 92 -12.69 16.38 -1.81
C SER A 92 -11.29 16.83 -1.37
N GLN A 93 -10.23 16.05 -1.66
CA GLN A 93 -8.86 16.39 -1.29
C GLN A 93 -8.33 17.64 -2.00
N ARG A 94 -8.92 18.07 -3.13
CA ARG A 94 -8.60 19.37 -3.75
C ARG A 94 -8.93 20.56 -2.85
N ASN A 95 -9.97 20.42 -2.02
CA ASN A 95 -10.50 21.50 -1.18
C ASN A 95 -10.23 21.29 0.32
N GLU A 96 -9.71 20.12 0.70
CA GLU A 96 -9.38 19.83 2.09
C GLU A 96 -8.29 20.79 2.59
N ARG A 97 -8.48 21.38 3.76
CA ARG A 97 -7.57 22.41 4.29
C ARG A 97 -6.18 21.82 4.53
N TYR A 98 -6.14 20.62 5.08
CA TYR A 98 -4.91 19.89 5.38
C TYR A 98 -4.99 18.51 4.73
N THR A 99 -4.29 18.33 3.61
CA THR A 99 -4.18 17.02 2.94
C THR A 99 -2.72 16.67 2.72
N GLU A 100 -2.40 15.40 2.91
CA GLU A 100 -1.09 14.82 2.58
C GLU A 100 -0.98 14.52 1.07
N ALA A 101 -2.06 14.69 0.30
CA ALA A 101 -2.00 14.65 -1.17
C ALA A 101 -1.08 15.75 -1.72
N ASP A 102 -1.13 16.96 -1.14
CA ASP A 102 -0.22 18.06 -1.49
C ASP A 102 1.24 17.68 -1.18
N PHE A 103 1.49 17.18 0.03
CA PHE A 103 2.83 16.78 0.45
C PHE A 103 3.41 15.71 -0.48
N THR A 104 2.66 14.64 -0.75
CA THR A 104 3.12 13.52 -1.58
C THR A 104 3.34 13.94 -3.04
N ALA A 105 2.43 14.73 -3.63
CA ALA A 105 2.59 15.28 -4.97
C ALA A 105 3.84 16.17 -5.09
N ASN A 106 4.03 17.10 -4.15
CA ASN A 106 5.20 17.99 -4.10
C ASN A 106 6.53 17.24 -3.90
N GLN A 107 6.50 16.02 -3.36
CA GLN A 107 7.67 15.15 -3.21
C GLN A 107 7.87 14.23 -4.44
N GLY A 108 7.11 14.43 -5.51
CA GLY A 108 7.24 13.68 -6.76
C GLY A 108 6.66 12.26 -6.69
N ILE A 109 5.76 11.98 -5.75
CA ILE A 109 4.95 10.76 -5.80
C ILE A 109 3.80 11.01 -6.79
N PRO A 110 3.62 10.17 -7.82
CA PRO A 110 2.46 10.25 -8.69
C PRO A 110 1.15 10.17 -7.89
N THR A 111 0.44 11.30 -7.86
CA THR A 111 -0.83 11.45 -7.15
C THR A 111 -1.91 11.83 -8.16
N PHE A 112 -3.09 11.26 -7.99
CA PHE A 112 -4.23 11.41 -8.89
C PHE A 112 -5.51 11.66 -8.10
N VAL A 113 -6.47 12.35 -8.72
CA VAL A 113 -7.78 12.60 -8.15
C VAL A 113 -8.85 11.86 -8.95
N ASP A 114 -9.62 11.02 -8.26
CA ASP A 114 -10.85 10.42 -8.79
C ASP A 114 -12.01 11.39 -8.56
N ASP A 115 -12.46 12.03 -9.63
CA ASP A 115 -13.65 12.88 -9.65
C ASP A 115 -14.82 12.30 -10.48
N GLY A 116 -14.59 11.14 -11.11
CA GLY A 116 -15.61 10.39 -11.87
C GLY A 116 -16.70 9.80 -10.97
N HIS A 117 -16.47 9.75 -9.66
CA HIS A 117 -17.45 9.31 -8.67
C HIS A 117 -18.05 10.47 -7.88
N ALA A 118 -19.28 10.27 -7.37
CA ALA A 118 -19.86 11.18 -6.38
C ALA A 118 -18.96 11.27 -5.14
N ILE A 119 -18.50 10.11 -4.66
CA ILE A 119 -17.53 9.94 -3.58
C ILE A 119 -16.65 8.71 -3.90
N ALA A 120 -15.34 8.89 -4.06
CA ALA A 120 -14.37 7.80 -4.14
C ALA A 120 -13.97 7.35 -2.72
N HIS A 121 -14.83 6.56 -2.08
CA HIS A 121 -14.78 6.32 -0.63
C HIS A 121 -13.82 5.18 -0.21
N ASN A 122 -12.86 4.80 -1.04
CA ASN A 122 -11.93 3.70 -0.75
C ASN A 122 -10.87 4.10 0.29
N LYS A 123 -10.44 3.13 1.10
CA LYS A 123 -9.31 3.22 2.03
C LYS A 123 -8.44 1.98 1.87
N ILE A 124 -7.69 1.93 0.78
CA ILE A 124 -7.01 0.72 0.32
C ILE A 124 -5.52 1.03 0.11
N ILE A 125 -4.65 0.13 0.58
CA ILE A 125 -3.23 0.10 0.18
C ILE A 125 -2.90 -1.31 -0.31
N LEU A 126 -2.41 -1.40 -1.54
CA LEU A 126 -1.93 -2.65 -2.13
C LEU A 126 -0.40 -2.59 -2.17
N ILE A 127 0.24 -3.65 -1.71
CA ILE A 127 1.70 -3.72 -1.59
C ILE A 127 2.20 -4.98 -2.29
N ASP A 128 3.12 -4.78 -3.22
CA ASP A 128 3.90 -5.79 -3.94
C ASP A 128 3.08 -6.87 -4.69
N GLY A 129 1.79 -6.65 -4.92
CA GLY A 129 0.89 -7.67 -5.48
C GLY A 129 0.62 -8.84 -4.54
N GLU A 130 0.82 -8.64 -3.23
CA GLU A 130 0.74 -9.71 -2.23
C GLU A 130 -0.08 -9.34 -0.98
N THR A 131 -0.12 -8.06 -0.64
CA THR A 131 -0.71 -7.56 0.60
C THR A 131 -1.78 -6.51 0.31
N ILE A 132 -2.92 -6.64 0.99
CA ILE A 132 -4.03 -5.66 0.97
C ILE A 132 -4.21 -5.11 2.38
N LEU A 133 -4.23 -3.79 2.49
CA LEU A 133 -4.69 -3.08 3.67
C LEU A 133 -6.02 -2.42 3.33
N THR A 134 -7.07 -2.69 4.10
CA THR A 134 -8.41 -2.13 3.87
C THR A 134 -9.26 -2.14 5.13
N GLY A 135 -10.39 -1.44 5.14
CA GLY A 135 -11.32 -1.37 6.26
C GLY A 135 -12.11 -0.07 6.24
N SER A 136 -12.64 0.33 7.40
CA SER A 136 -13.28 1.64 7.55
C SER A 136 -12.24 2.77 7.71
N PHE A 137 -11.03 2.42 8.17
CA PHE A 137 -9.96 3.33 8.58
C PHE A 137 -9.51 4.30 7.47
N ASN A 138 -9.96 5.55 7.55
CA ASN A 138 -9.39 6.63 6.75
C ASN A 138 -7.94 6.91 7.14
N PHE A 139 -7.08 7.30 6.20
CA PHE A 139 -5.67 7.59 6.47
C PHE A 139 -5.50 8.98 7.10
N THR A 140 -6.05 9.16 8.29
CA THR A 140 -6.13 10.41 9.04
C THR A 140 -5.73 10.21 10.49
N LYS A 141 -5.31 11.27 11.16
CA LYS A 141 -5.05 11.25 12.61
C LYS A 141 -6.31 10.93 13.44
N ALA A 142 -7.47 11.43 13.00
CA ALA A 142 -8.73 11.21 13.71
C ALA A 142 -9.18 9.74 13.66
N ALA A 143 -8.93 9.04 12.55
CA ALA A 143 -9.22 7.62 12.43
C ALA A 143 -8.47 6.81 13.49
N GLU A 144 -7.19 7.10 13.75
CA GLU A 144 -6.42 6.43 14.81
C GLU A 144 -6.80 6.86 16.22
N GLU A 145 -6.98 8.16 16.46
CA GLU A 145 -7.02 8.67 17.83
C GLU A 145 -8.43 8.84 18.41
N ARG A 146 -9.46 8.90 17.55
CA ARG A 146 -10.80 9.37 17.94
C ARG A 146 -11.94 8.50 17.44
N ASN A 147 -11.88 8.02 16.20
CA ASN A 147 -12.98 7.28 15.60
C ASN A 147 -12.97 5.81 15.99
N ALA A 148 -14.15 5.19 15.97
CA ALA A 148 -14.28 3.74 15.99
C ALA A 148 -14.07 3.22 14.56
N GLU A 149 -12.94 2.56 14.31
CA GLU A 149 -12.55 2.10 12.97
C GLU A 149 -12.01 0.67 13.02
N ASN A 150 -11.96 0.01 11.88
CA ASN A 150 -11.18 -1.21 11.68
C ASN A 150 -10.22 -1.09 10.49
N LEU A 151 -9.07 -1.74 10.60
CA LEU A 151 -8.11 -1.97 9.54
C LEU A 151 -7.79 -3.46 9.48
N LEU A 152 -7.84 -4.04 8.28
CA LEU A 152 -7.43 -5.39 7.97
C LEU A 152 -6.10 -5.35 7.22
N VAL A 153 -5.16 -6.22 7.61
CA VAL A 153 -3.95 -6.54 6.84
C VAL A 153 -4.11 -7.97 6.33
N ILE A 154 -4.26 -8.14 5.03
CA ILE A 154 -4.60 -9.40 4.36
C ILE A 154 -3.42 -9.81 3.46
N LYS A 155 -2.92 -11.04 3.63
CA LYS A 155 -1.78 -11.59 2.89
C LYS A 155 -2.01 -13.03 2.44
N GLY A 156 -1.42 -13.44 1.32
CA GLY A 156 -1.52 -14.82 0.83
C GLY A 156 -2.84 -15.17 0.16
N PHE A 157 -3.55 -14.17 -0.37
CA PHE A 157 -4.80 -14.33 -1.12
C PHE A 157 -4.66 -13.74 -2.54
N PRO A 158 -3.90 -14.38 -3.45
CA PRO A 158 -3.52 -13.79 -4.74
C PRO A 158 -4.72 -13.42 -5.61
N ASP A 159 -5.80 -14.21 -5.59
CA ASP A 159 -7.02 -13.92 -6.35
C ASP A 159 -7.71 -12.64 -5.86
N MET A 160 -7.73 -12.43 -4.54
CA MET A 160 -8.26 -11.21 -3.96
C MET A 160 -7.38 -10.01 -4.31
N VAL A 161 -6.05 -10.15 -4.24
CA VAL A 161 -5.12 -9.09 -4.62
C VAL A 161 -5.35 -8.69 -6.07
N ARG A 162 -5.48 -9.65 -6.99
CA ARG A 162 -5.76 -9.35 -8.41
C ARG A 162 -7.05 -8.54 -8.60
N HIS A 163 -8.13 -8.87 -7.88
CA HIS A 163 -9.38 -8.10 -7.98
C HIS A 163 -9.21 -6.66 -7.47
N TYR A 164 -8.48 -6.46 -6.37
CA TYR A 164 -8.19 -5.13 -5.86
C TYR A 164 -7.28 -4.33 -6.79
N GLU A 165 -6.26 -4.95 -7.39
CA GLU A 165 -5.38 -4.30 -8.37
C GLU A 165 -6.14 -3.92 -9.64
N GLN A 166 -7.05 -4.78 -10.12
CA GLN A 166 -7.92 -4.45 -11.25
C GLN A 166 -8.83 -3.27 -10.94
N ASN A 167 -9.46 -3.25 -9.76
CA ASN A 167 -10.27 -2.12 -9.33
C ASN A 167 -9.43 -0.83 -9.22
N TYR A 168 -8.23 -0.90 -8.62
CA TYR A 168 -7.31 0.22 -8.57
C TYR A 168 -7.00 0.76 -9.97
N ALA A 169 -6.67 -0.12 -10.92
CA ALA A 169 -6.35 0.26 -12.29
C ALA A 169 -7.52 0.97 -12.98
N LEU A 170 -8.76 0.52 -12.76
CA LEU A 170 -9.96 1.19 -13.26
C LEU A 170 -10.08 2.61 -12.70
N HIS A 171 -9.98 2.77 -11.37
CA HIS A 171 -10.05 4.09 -10.74
C HIS A 171 -8.93 5.02 -11.22
N ARG A 172 -7.71 4.50 -11.29
CA ARG A 172 -6.54 5.21 -11.76
C ARG A 172 -6.66 5.65 -13.23
N ALA A 173 -7.34 4.88 -14.08
CA ALA A 173 -7.44 5.15 -15.52
C ALA A 173 -8.29 6.40 -15.85
N HIS A 174 -9.32 6.68 -15.06
CA HIS A 174 -10.15 7.88 -15.25
C HIS A 174 -9.78 9.04 -14.32
N SER A 175 -8.84 8.84 -13.40
CA SER A 175 -8.39 9.89 -12.48
C SER A 175 -7.46 10.90 -13.15
N GLU A 176 -7.54 12.15 -12.72
CA GLU A 176 -6.71 13.25 -13.21
C GLU A 176 -5.41 13.36 -12.41
N ALA A 177 -4.31 13.78 -13.06
CA ALA A 177 -3.06 14.03 -12.34
C ALA A 177 -3.20 15.20 -11.37
N TYR A 178 -2.65 15.04 -10.16
CA TYR A 178 -2.66 16.04 -9.11
C TYR A 178 -1.24 16.46 -8.76
N ARG A 179 -0.93 17.75 -8.97
CA ARG A 179 0.40 18.33 -8.75
C ARG A 179 0.54 19.06 -7.42
N GLY A 180 -0.48 18.98 -6.56
CA GLY A 180 -0.57 19.81 -5.37
C GLY A 180 -1.09 21.22 -5.69
N ARG A 181 -1.77 21.84 -4.73
CA ARG A 181 -2.40 23.16 -4.93
C ARG A 181 -1.43 24.28 -5.27
N ALA A 182 -0.24 24.26 -4.68
CA ALA A 182 0.75 25.31 -4.90
C ALA A 182 1.27 25.31 -6.35
N GLU A 183 1.50 24.13 -6.93
CA GLU A 183 1.93 24.01 -8.32
C GLU A 183 0.78 24.28 -9.28
N GLN A 184 -0.44 23.84 -8.96
CA GLN A 184 -1.64 24.14 -9.77
C GLN A 184 -1.95 25.64 -9.84
N ALA A 185 -1.83 26.36 -8.72
CA ALA A 185 -2.03 27.81 -8.72
C ALA A 185 -1.02 28.54 -9.62
N MET A 186 0.23 28.06 -9.70
CA MET A 186 1.23 28.63 -10.62
C MET A 186 0.91 28.34 -12.08
N THR A 187 0.41 27.15 -12.41
CA THR A 187 0.02 26.83 -13.79
C THR A 187 -1.21 27.61 -14.24
N ASP A 188 -2.18 27.80 -13.34
CA ASP A 188 -3.41 28.54 -13.65
C ASP A 188 -3.12 30.04 -13.86
N GLU A 189 -2.17 30.63 -13.12
CA GLU A 189 -1.71 32.01 -13.32
C GLU A 189 -0.93 32.21 -14.64
N GLU A 190 -0.23 31.19 -15.14
CA GLU A 190 0.46 31.24 -16.43
C GLU A 190 -0.50 31.06 -17.63
N GLU A 191 -1.62 30.36 -17.43
CA GLU A 191 -2.65 30.12 -18.47
C GLU A 191 -3.70 31.24 -18.56
N GLU A 192 -3.80 32.17 -17.60
CA GLU A 192 -4.67 33.34 -17.73
C GLU A 192 -4.20 34.26 -18.87
N PRO A 193 -5.03 34.51 -19.92
CA PRO A 193 -4.63 35.37 -21.01
C PRO A 193 -4.52 36.81 -20.51
N VAL A 194 -3.38 37.45 -20.82
CA VAL A 194 -3.13 38.88 -20.58
C VAL A 194 -4.12 39.72 -21.41
N SER A 195 -5.35 39.84 -20.94
CA SER A 195 -6.39 40.65 -21.57
C SER A 195 -6.34 42.07 -21.02
N GLY A 196 -5.63 42.93 -21.77
CA GLY A 196 -6.05 44.31 -21.99
C GLY A 196 -5.95 45.30 -20.83
N ARG A 197 -4.74 45.76 -20.48
CA ARG A 197 -4.57 47.14 -19.99
C ARG A 197 -4.80 48.11 -21.15
N GLY A 198 -6.07 48.40 -21.42
CA GLY A 198 -6.50 49.48 -22.30
C GLY A 198 -6.00 50.82 -21.78
N ARG A 199 -5.12 51.46 -22.57
CA ARG A 199 -4.72 52.86 -22.39
C ARG A 199 -5.96 53.76 -22.32
N GLN A 200 -6.20 54.39 -21.18
CA GLN A 200 -7.02 55.61 -21.13
C GLN A 200 -6.26 56.74 -21.82
N SER A 201 -6.46 56.84 -23.13
CA SER A 201 -6.13 58.02 -23.93
C SER A 201 -7.14 59.11 -23.61
N GLY A 202 -6.69 60.20 -22.99
CA GLY A 202 -7.50 61.37 -22.72
C GLY A 202 -8.11 61.99 -23.97
N ARG A 203 -9.26 62.64 -23.79
CA ARG A 203 -9.68 63.71 -24.68
C ARG A 203 -10.37 64.80 -23.88
N ARG A 204 -9.68 65.93 -23.79
CA ARG A 204 -10.27 67.24 -23.52
C ARG A 204 -11.39 67.51 -24.53
N ARG A 205 -12.56 67.91 -24.05
CA ARG A 205 -13.23 69.18 -24.37
C ARG A 205 -14.45 69.33 -23.48
#